data_AF-A0A1F7RLP8-F1
#
_entry.id   AF-A0A1F7RLP8-F1
#
_cell.length_a   1.000
_cell.length_b   1.000
_cell.length_c   1.000
_cell.angle_alpha   90.00
_cell.angle_beta   90.00
_cell.angle_gamma   90.00
#
_symmetry.space_group_name_H-M   'P 1'
#
loop_
_entity.id
_entity.type
_entity.pdbx_description
1 polymer ?
#
loop_
_entity_poly.entity_id
_entity_poly.type
_entity_poly.pdbx_seq_one_letter_code
_entity_poly.pdbx_strand_id
1 'polypeptide(L)' 'MEISEEKGGKKIEDAKVKVKVIDPNDKAQEKLVEWSKEMKHYGCDLEMKEKGKYGVIILFKTKDEKQHLAKFWYEVK' A
#
# COMPACT_ATOMS: atom_id res chain seq x y z
N MET A 1 0.10 1.75 -6.45
CA MET A 1 -1.24 1.20 -6.18
C MET A 1 -2.30 2.24 -6.50
N GLU A 2 -3.46 1.82 -6.99
CA GLU A 2 -4.62 2.69 -7.19
C GLU A 2 -5.65 2.39 -6.10
N ILE A 3 -6.40 3.42 -5.67
CA ILE A 3 -7.56 3.29 -4.79
C ILE A 3 -8.74 3.89 -5.54
N SER A 4 -9.84 3.15 -5.63
CA SER A 4 -11.06 3.59 -6.29
C SER A 4 -12.30 3.17 -5.50
N GLU A 5 -13.41 3.83 -5.80
CA GLU A 5 -14.73 3.40 -5.32
C GLU A 5 -15.06 1.97 -5.78
N GLU A 6 -16.04 1.37 -5.11
CA GLU A 6 -16.51 0.02 -5.43
C GLU A 6 -16.78 -0.17 -6.92
N LYS A 7 -16.52 -1.39 -7.42
CA LYS A 7 -16.66 -1.76 -8.84
C LYS A 7 -15.80 -0.93 -9.80
N GLY A 8 -14.70 -0.35 -9.32
CA GLY A 8 -13.77 0.41 -10.16
C GLY A 8 -14.31 1.79 -10.53
N GLY A 9 -15.09 2.39 -9.64
CA GLY A 9 -15.64 3.74 -9.79
C GLY A 9 -14.56 4.82 -9.71
N LYS A 10 -14.91 5.98 -9.16
CA LYS A 10 -14.02 7.14 -9.15
C LYS A 10 -12.69 6.82 -8.43
N LYS A 11 -11.57 7.29 -8.99
CA LYS A 11 -10.27 7.25 -8.31
C LYS A 11 -10.30 8.15 -7.07
N ILE A 12 -9.78 7.63 -5.97
CA ILE A 12 -9.63 8.34 -4.70
C ILE A 12 -8.18 8.81 -4.64
N GLU A 13 -7.98 10.14 -4.67
CA GLU A 13 -6.65 10.77 -4.75
C GLU A 13 -6.23 11.47 -3.45
N ASP A 14 -7.10 11.46 -2.45
CA ASP A 14 -6.95 12.20 -1.18
C ASP A 14 -6.97 11.30 0.07
N ALA A 15 -6.84 9.98 -0.12
CA ALA A 15 -6.69 9.04 0.97
C ALA A 15 -5.35 9.22 1.70
N LYS A 16 -5.37 9.03 3.03
CA LYS A 16 -4.14 8.86 3.84
C LYS A 16 -3.76 7.39 3.80
N VAL A 17 -2.62 7.06 3.19
CA VAL A 17 -2.20 5.66 2.99
C VAL A 17 -0.96 5.35 3.82
N LYS A 18 -0.98 4.22 4.52
CA LYS A 18 0.16 3.63 5.21
C LYS A 18 0.40 2.23 4.66
N VAL A 19 1.62 1.97 4.19
CA VAL A 19 2.06 0.67 3.73
C VAL A 19 3.01 0.08 4.77
N LYS A 20 2.79 -1.17 5.13
CA LYS A 20 3.68 -1.98 5.97
C LYS A 20 4.09 -3.22 5.19
N VAL A 21 5.39 -3.49 5.15
CA VAL A 21 5.95 -4.69 4.55
C VAL A 21 6.74 -5.44 5.62
N ILE A 22 6.50 -6.74 5.72
CA ILE A 22 7.20 -7.67 6.60
C ILE A 22 8.00 -8.61 5.70
N ASP A 23 9.31 -8.69 5.90
CA ASP A 23 10.21 -9.51 5.13
C ASP A 23 10.18 -10.99 5.57
N PRO A 24 10.84 -11.91 4.82
CA PRO A 24 10.89 -13.33 5.16
C PRO A 24 11.60 -13.66 6.48
N ASN A 25 12.32 -12.70 7.06
CA ASN A 25 13.02 -12.81 8.34
C ASN A 25 12.28 -12.05 9.47
N ASP A 26 10.98 -11.77 9.26
CA ASP A 26 10.08 -11.06 10.17
C ASP A 26 10.46 -9.60 10.49
N LYS A 27 11.36 -8.97 9.71
CA LYS A 27 11.64 -7.54 9.84
C LYS A 27 10.59 -6.73 9.12
N ALA A 28 10.14 -5.65 9.76
CA ALA A 28 9.11 -4.78 9.21
C ALA A 28 9.66 -3.41 8.79
N GLN A 29 9.10 -2.87 7.70
CA GLN A 29 9.24 -1.46 7.33
C GLN A 29 7.85 -0.85 7.11
N GLU A 30 7.71 0.44 7.40
CA GLU A 30 6.46 1.17 7.26
C GLU A 30 6.71 2.51 6.56
N LYS A 31 5.81 2.88 5.64
CA LYS A 31 5.86 4.13 4.88
C LYS A 31 4.48 4.78 4.84
N LEU A 32 4.45 6.10 5.00
CA LEU A 32 3.29 6.91 4.61
C LEU A 32 3.39 7.20 3.12
N VAL A 33 2.28 7.07 2.42
CA VAL A 33 2.21 7.17 0.97
C VAL A 33 1.18 8.22 0.59
N GLU A 34 1.59 9.14 -0.27
CA GLU A 34 0.75 10.22 -0.78
C GLU A 34 0.45 9.99 -2.26
N TRP A 35 -0.58 10.69 -2.75
CA TRP A 35 -0.95 10.64 -4.15
C TRP A 35 0.10 11.36 -5.00
N SER A 36 0.68 10.65 -5.97
CA SER A 36 1.50 11.28 -6.99
C SER A 36 0.61 11.75 -8.14
N LYS A 37 0.52 13.08 -8.32
CA LYS A 37 -0.21 13.69 -9.46
C LYS A 37 0.39 13.32 -10.81
N GLU A 38 1.71 13.17 -10.87
CA GLU A 38 2.43 12.81 -12.09
C GLU A 38 2.20 11.34 -12.46
N MET A 39 2.36 10.43 -11.50
CA MET A 39 2.23 8.99 -11.72
C MET A 39 0.79 8.50 -11.70
N LYS A 40 -0.16 9.35 -11.26
CA LYS A 40 -1.59 9.06 -11.09
C LYS A 40 -1.85 7.81 -10.22
N HIS A 41 -1.03 7.61 -9.20
CA HIS A 41 -1.17 6.53 -8.21
C HIS A 41 -0.44 6.84 -6.90
N TYR A 42 -0.74 6.06 -5.86
CA TYR A 42 0.02 6.02 -4.61
C TYR A 42 1.22 5.09 -4.76
N GLY A 43 2.42 5.54 -4.44
CA GLY A 43 3.64 4.74 -4.57
C GLY A 43 4.72 5.15 -3.58
N CYS A 44 5.54 4.19 -3.18
CA CYS A 44 6.72 4.41 -2.36
C CYS A 44 7.78 3.35 -2.67
N ASP A 45 9.04 3.70 -2.45
CA ASP A 45 10.14 2.74 -2.52
C ASP A 45 10.18 1.86 -1.26
N LEU A 46 10.39 0.57 -1.48
CA LEU A 46 10.45 -0.46 -0.44
C LEU A 46 11.74 -1.25 -0.61
N GLU A 47 12.40 -1.57 0.51
CA GLU A 47 13.57 -2.44 0.49
C GLU A 47 13.14 -3.90 0.49
N MET A 48 13.44 -4.63 -0.59
CA MET A 48 13.07 -6.04 -0.77
C MET A 48 14.30 -6.88 -1.11
N LYS A 49 15.30 -6.85 -0.22
CA LYS A 49 16.63 -7.44 -0.45
C LYS A 49 16.65 -8.96 -0.33
N GLU A 50 15.82 -9.51 0.55
CA GLU A 50 15.77 -10.94 0.84
C GLU A 50 14.88 -11.66 -0.18
N LYS A 51 15.25 -12.89 -0.54
CA LYS A 51 14.38 -13.77 -1.31
C LYS A 51 13.35 -14.44 -0.39
N GLY A 52 12.15 -14.66 -0.90
CA GLY A 52 11.08 -15.34 -0.18
C GLY A 52 9.79 -14.53 -0.10
N LYS A 53 8.95 -14.89 0.87
CA LYS A 53 7.57 -14.41 1.00
C LYS A 53 7.49 -13.19 1.93
N TYR A 54 7.05 -12.07 1.38
CA TYR A 54 6.82 -10.80 2.08
C TYR A 54 5.33 -10.62 2.39
N GLY A 55 5.03 -10.23 3.63
CA GLY A 55 3.69 -9.81 4.02
C GLY A 55 3.50 -8.33 3.69
N VAL A 56 2.55 -8.01 2.83
CA VAL A 56 2.21 -6.62 2.46
C VAL A 56 0.86 -6.26 3.07
N ILE A 57 0.85 -5.17 3.83
CA ILE A 57 -0.32 -4.64 4.52
C ILE A 57 -0.49 -3.18 4.10
N ILE A 58 -1.67 -2.84 3.62
CA ILE A 58 -2.01 -1.49 3.20
C ILE A 58 -3.21 -1.02 4.01
N LEU A 59 -3.00 0.01 4.81
CA LEU A 59 -4.04 0.71 5.55
C LEU A 59 -4.30 2.04 4.87
N PHE A 60 -5.54 2.32 4.49
CA PHE A 60 -5.88 3.62 3.95
C PHE A 60 -7.13 4.18 4.61
N LYS A 61 -7.14 5.51 4.76
CA LYS A 61 -8.25 6.26 5.33
C LYS A 61 -8.77 7.24 4.30
N THR A 62 -10.05 7.12 3.96
CA THR A 62 -10.76 7.98 3.01
C THR A 62 -11.29 9.24 3.71
N LYS A 63 -11.75 10.23 2.92
CA LYS A 63 -12.27 11.51 3.44
C LYS A 63 -13.46 11.39 4.40
N ASP A 64 -14.24 10.33 4.29
CA ASP A 64 -15.32 10.00 5.23
C ASP A 64 -14.81 9.39 6.54
N GLU A 65 -13.49 9.47 6.77
CA GLU A 65 -12.76 8.96 7.93
C GLU A 65 -12.85 7.44 8.11
N LYS A 66 -13.40 6.72 7.12
CA LYS A 66 -13.43 5.25 7.14
C LYS A 66 -12.05 4.70 6.86
N GLN A 67 -11.71 3.66 7.63
CA GLN A 67 -10.44 2.96 7.52
C GLN A 67 -10.66 1.64 6.78
N HIS A 68 -9.82 1.41 5.79
CA HIS A 68 -9.84 0.23 4.94
C HIS A 68 -8.48 -0.46 4.99
N LEU A 69 -8.49 -1.78 4.84
CA LEU A 69 -7.32 -2.64 5.02
C LEU A 69 -7.25 -3.66 3.88
N ALA A 70 -6.13 -3.67 3.17
CA ALA A 70 -5.78 -4.70 2.21
C ALA A 70 -4.53 -5.45 2.71
N LYS A 71 -4.52 -6.77 2.55
CA LYS A 71 -3.40 -7.63 2.93
C LYS A 71 -3.18 -8.68 1.87
N PHE A 72 -1.93 -8.91 1.50
CA PHE A 72 -1.55 -9.96 0.58
C PHE A 72 -0.10 -10.39 0.80
N TRP A 73 0.25 -11.53 0.21
CA TRP A 73 1.62 -12.01 0.17
C TRP A 73 2.24 -11.69 -1.18
N TYR A 74 3.50 -11.29 -1.18
CA TYR A 74 4.29 -11.07 -2.38
C TYR A 74 5.58 -11.91 -2.28
N GLU A 75 5.89 -12.67 -3.32
CA GLU A 75 7.06 -13.55 -3.33
C GLU A 75 8.15 -12.97 -4.24
N VAL A 76 9.34 -12.78 -3.67
CA VAL A 76 10.56 -12.40 -4.39
C VAL A 76 11.36 -13.67 -4.67
N LYS A 77 11.63 -13.96 -5.95
CA LYS A 77 12.37 -15.15 -6.41
C LYS A 77 13.86 -14.88 -6.61
#